data_AF-A0A959CB40-F1
#
_entry.id   AF-A0A959CB40-F1
#
_cell.length_a   1.000
_cell.length_b   1.000
_cell.length_c   1.000
_cell.angle_alpha   90.00
_cell.angle_beta   90.00
_cell.angle_gamma   90.00
#
_symmetry.space_group_name_H-M   'P 1'
#
loop_
_entity.id
_entity.type
_entity.pdbx_description
1 polymer ?
#
loop_
_entity_poly.entity_id
_entity_poly.type
_entity_poly.pdbx_seq_one_letter_code
_entity_poly.pdbx_strand_id
1 'polypeptide(L)'
;METSKPAPFKPYIAPENTSVREFTLRAVILGAIFGILFGAATVYMALKAGLTVSASIPIAVLAISLGQRFFKTSILENNIIQTAGSAGESIAAGVVFTLPAFLFLSDGIGKGFFNYWTILMLAIFGGILGVLMMIPLRRSLIVNEHGNLPYPEGTAC
;
A
#
# COMPACT_ATOMS: atom_id res chain seq x y z
N MET A 1 3.79 35.97 -22.39
CA MET A 1 4.02 34.57 -21.98
C MET A 1 2.69 33.86 -22.14
N GLU A 2 2.52 33.13 -23.23
CA GLU A 2 1.30 32.37 -23.53
C GLU A 2 1.12 31.26 -22.49
N THR A 3 0.03 31.34 -21.72
CA THR A 3 -0.40 30.27 -20.84
C THR A 3 -0.95 29.14 -21.71
N SER A 4 -0.10 28.18 -22.09
CA SER A 4 -0.55 26.95 -22.74
C SER A 4 -1.45 26.19 -21.76
N LYS A 5 -2.73 26.16 -22.06
CA LYS A 5 -3.72 25.35 -21.36
C LYS A 5 -3.24 23.88 -21.43
N PRO A 6 -3.03 23.17 -20.31
CA PRO A 6 -2.56 21.79 -20.36
C PRO A 6 -3.56 20.95 -21.14
N ALA A 7 -3.05 20.12 -22.06
CA ALA A 7 -3.87 19.24 -22.88
C ALA A 7 -4.74 18.35 -21.98
N PRO A 8 -5.99 18.04 -22.38
CA PRO A 8 -6.86 17.19 -21.58
C PRO A 8 -6.21 15.82 -21.39
N PHE A 9 -6.00 15.42 -20.13
CA PHE A 9 -5.46 14.12 -19.77
C PHE A 9 -6.39 13.02 -20.29
N LYS A 10 -5.88 12.18 -21.19
CA LYS A 10 -6.63 11.04 -21.74
C LYS A 10 -6.12 9.76 -21.07
N PRO A 11 -6.92 9.12 -20.20
CA PRO A 11 -6.51 7.88 -19.53
C PRO A 11 -6.22 6.76 -20.54
N TYR A 12 -5.26 5.89 -20.23
CA TYR A 12 -4.94 4.71 -21.05
C TYR A 12 -6.14 3.77 -21.24
N ILE A 13 -7.05 3.75 -20.26
CA ILE A 13 -8.35 3.08 -20.32
C ILE A 13 -9.43 4.12 -20.08
N ALA A 14 -10.29 4.34 -21.08
CA ALA A 14 -11.39 5.29 -20.97
C ALA A 14 -12.35 4.84 -19.85
N PRO A 15 -12.90 5.77 -19.03
CA PRO A 15 -13.86 5.46 -17.96
C PRO A 15 -15.11 4.69 -18.47
N GLU A 16 -15.40 4.84 -19.77
CA GLU A 16 -16.52 4.26 -20.49
C GLU A 16 -16.31 2.77 -20.84
N ASN A 17 -15.06 2.27 -20.77
CA ASN A 17 -14.72 0.92 -21.22
C ASN A 17 -14.82 -0.09 -20.07
N THR A 18 -16.05 -0.41 -19.67
CA THR A 18 -16.40 -1.31 -18.55
C THR A 18 -16.07 -2.80 -18.80
N SER A 19 -15.43 -3.14 -19.92
CA SER A 19 -15.11 -4.53 -20.28
C SER A 19 -13.89 -5.10 -19.54
N VAL A 20 -13.03 -4.23 -18.99
CA VAL A 20 -11.83 -4.64 -18.27
C VAL A 20 -12.18 -4.85 -16.79
N ARG A 21 -12.07 -6.10 -16.32
CA ARG A 21 -12.24 -6.42 -14.90
C ARG A 21 -11.12 -5.77 -14.09
N GLU A 22 -11.50 -4.85 -13.20
CA GLU A 22 -10.57 -4.17 -12.28
C GLU A 22 -10.45 -4.91 -10.95
N PHE A 23 -11.59 -5.32 -10.38
CA PHE A 23 -11.67 -6.01 -9.10
C PHE A 23 -12.04 -7.48 -9.29
N THR A 24 -11.07 -8.37 -9.11
CA THR A 24 -11.30 -9.82 -9.15
C THR A 24 -10.86 -10.50 -7.87
N LEU A 25 -11.57 -11.58 -7.51
CA LEU A 25 -11.25 -12.38 -6.32
C LEU A 25 -9.79 -12.90 -6.38
N ARG A 26 -9.29 -13.19 -7.58
CA ARG A 26 -7.91 -13.63 -7.81
C ARG A 26 -6.90 -12.56 -7.45
N ALA A 27 -7.14 -11.31 -7.87
CA ALA A 27 -6.28 -10.18 -7.54
C ALA A 27 -6.21 -9.93 -6.03
N VAL A 28 -7.35 -10.03 -5.33
CA VAL A 28 -7.40 -9.89 -3.87
C VAL A 28 -6.64 -11.01 -3.16
N ILE A 29 -6.82 -12.26 -3.58
CA ILE A 29 -6.14 -13.41 -2.97
C ILE A 29 -4.62 -13.32 -3.21
N LEU A 30 -4.19 -13.04 -4.44
CA LEU A 30 -2.76 -12.88 -4.76
C LEU A 30 -2.14 -11.70 -4.00
N GLY A 31 -2.85 -10.57 -3.94
CA GLY A 31 -2.44 -9.42 -3.16
C GLY A 31 -2.31 -9.72 -1.67
N ALA A 32 -3.26 -10.46 -1.09
CA ALA A 32 -3.19 -10.88 0.31
C ALA A 32 -2.02 -11.84 0.59
N ILE A 33 -1.75 -12.80 -0.31
CA ILE A 33 -0.62 -13.72 -0.19
C ILE A 33 0.70 -12.94 -0.22
N PHE A 34 0.87 -12.03 -1.19
CA PHE A 34 2.06 -11.19 -1.25
C PHE A 34 2.16 -10.25 -0.04
N GLY A 35 1.04 -9.69 0.42
CA GLY A 35 1.00 -8.84 1.62
C GLY A 35 1.44 -9.57 2.89
N ILE A 36 1.03 -10.83 3.07
CA ILE A 36 1.47 -11.66 4.20
C ILE A 36 2.96 -11.99 4.07
N LEU A 37 3.39 -12.43 2.89
CA LEU A 37 4.78 -12.85 2.63
C LEU A 37 5.76 -11.69 2.81
N PHE A 38 5.52 -10.59 2.12
CA PHE A 38 6.39 -9.40 2.19
C PHE A 38 6.19 -8.64 3.50
N GLY A 39 4.98 -8.63 4.08
CA GLY A 39 4.76 -8.11 5.42
C GLY A 39 5.60 -8.83 6.47
N ALA A 40 5.62 -10.16 6.46
CA ALA A 40 6.48 -10.95 7.36
C ALA A 40 7.97 -10.69 7.11
N ALA A 41 8.39 -10.58 5.85
CA ALA A 41 9.77 -10.23 5.50
C ALA A 41 10.16 -8.85 6.02
N THR A 42 9.27 -7.85 5.89
CA THR A 42 9.46 -6.50 6.41
C THR A 42 9.56 -6.49 7.93
N VAL A 43 8.70 -7.23 8.64
CA VAL A 43 8.77 -7.38 10.11
C VAL A 43 10.12 -7.95 10.52
N TYR A 44 10.54 -9.04 9.87
CA TYR A 44 11.80 -9.70 10.19
C TYR A 44 13.01 -8.79 9.95
N MET A 45 13.08 -8.14 8.78
CA MET A 45 14.17 -7.24 8.43
C MET A 45 14.21 -6.01 9.34
N ALA A 46 13.06 -5.41 9.64
CA ALA A 46 13.01 -4.24 10.50
C ALA A 46 13.42 -4.55 11.95
N LEU A 47 13.03 -5.71 12.49
CA LEU A 47 13.47 -6.12 13.84
C LEU A 47 14.94 -6.55 13.89
N LYS A 48 15.46 -7.17 12.82
CA LYS A 48 16.84 -7.70 12.79
C LYS A 48 17.88 -6.67 12.36
N ALA A 49 17.59 -5.91 11.32
CA ALA A 49 18.51 -4.99 10.66
C ALA A 49 18.17 -3.51 10.89
N GLY A 50 17.02 -3.20 11.52
CA GLY A 50 16.59 -1.82 11.77
C GLY A 50 16.17 -1.04 10.53
N LEU A 51 16.06 -1.70 9.37
CA LEU A 51 15.73 -1.09 8.09
C LEU A 51 14.58 -1.85 7.43
N THR A 52 13.70 -1.13 6.75
CA THR A 52 12.65 -1.70 5.88
C THR A 52 13.10 -1.66 4.42
N VAL A 53 12.60 -2.58 3.61
CA VAL A 53 12.84 -2.61 2.17
C VAL A 53 11.50 -2.36 1.48
N SER A 54 11.49 -1.50 0.45
CA SER A 54 10.28 -1.27 -0.34
C SER A 54 9.88 -2.55 -1.07
N ALA A 55 8.82 -3.20 -0.59
CA ALA A 55 8.31 -4.44 -1.19
C ALA A 55 7.40 -4.17 -2.39
N SER A 56 6.93 -2.93 -2.57
CA SER A 56 6.07 -2.55 -3.71
C SER A 56 6.69 -2.89 -5.08
N ILE A 57 7.99 -2.64 -5.25
CA ILE A 57 8.71 -2.93 -6.50
C ILE A 57 8.74 -4.44 -6.81
N PRO A 58 9.25 -5.31 -5.93
CA PRO A 58 9.25 -6.75 -6.20
C PRO A 58 7.84 -7.32 -6.33
N ILE A 59 6.86 -6.84 -5.55
CA ILE A 59 5.46 -7.26 -5.69
C ILE A 59 4.93 -6.92 -7.08
N ALA A 60 5.20 -5.72 -7.60
CA ALA A 60 4.78 -5.32 -8.94
C ALA A 60 5.40 -6.20 -10.02
N VAL A 61 6.71 -6.44 -9.93
CA VAL A 61 7.44 -7.29 -10.89
C VAL A 61 6.88 -8.72 -10.85
N LEU A 62 6.62 -9.27 -9.66
CA LEU A 62 6.03 -10.59 -9.51
C LEU A 62 4.59 -10.65 -10.01
N ALA A 63 3.76 -9.65 -9.70
CA ALA A 63 2.38 -9.56 -10.14
C ALA A 63 2.27 -9.51 -11.66
N ILE A 64 3.10 -8.70 -12.32
CA ILE A 64 3.13 -8.60 -13.78
C ILE A 64 3.72 -9.88 -14.39
N SER A 65 4.84 -10.38 -13.87
CA SER A 65 5.55 -11.54 -14.45
C SER A 65 4.77 -12.85 -14.28
N LEU A 66 4.27 -13.15 -13.07
CA LEU A 66 3.44 -14.34 -12.84
C LEU A 66 2.02 -14.15 -13.37
N GLY A 67 1.46 -12.96 -13.26
CA GLY A 67 0.11 -12.65 -13.72
C GLY A 67 -0.05 -12.80 -15.23
N GLN A 68 0.92 -12.30 -16.01
CA GLN A 68 0.92 -12.51 -17.47
C GLN A 68 1.17 -13.97 -17.85
N ARG A 69 2.04 -14.69 -17.13
CA ARG A 69 2.42 -16.06 -17.49
C ARG A 69 1.35 -17.11 -17.13
N PHE A 70 0.70 -16.98 -15.98
CA PHE A 70 -0.19 -18.03 -15.44
C PHE A 70 -1.68 -17.65 -15.45
N PHE A 71 -2.01 -16.37 -15.30
CA PHE A 71 -3.39 -15.95 -15.02
C PHE A 71 -3.99 -15.01 -16.08
N LYS A 72 -3.20 -14.57 -17.07
CA LYS A 72 -3.55 -13.55 -18.07
C LYS A 72 -4.18 -12.30 -17.41
N THR A 73 -3.58 -11.83 -16.33
CA THR A 73 -4.12 -10.70 -15.57
C THR A 73 -4.10 -9.41 -16.37
N SER A 74 -5.12 -8.58 -16.17
CA SER A 74 -5.16 -7.23 -16.74
C SER A 74 -4.20 -6.30 -16.00
N ILE A 75 -3.85 -5.16 -16.63
CA ILE A 75 -3.02 -4.13 -15.98
C ILE A 75 -3.69 -3.63 -14.68
N LEU A 76 -5.03 -3.60 -14.64
CA LEU A 76 -5.79 -3.13 -13.49
C LEU A 76 -5.80 -4.15 -12.36
N GLU A 77 -5.91 -5.45 -12.67
CA GLU A 77 -5.76 -6.49 -11.66
C GLU A 77 -4.37 -6.47 -11.02
N ASN A 78 -3.33 -6.24 -11.81
CA ASN A 78 -1.96 -6.12 -11.28
C ASN A 78 -1.79 -4.90 -10.37
N ASN A 79 -2.48 -3.78 -10.66
CA ASN A 79 -2.49 -2.62 -9.78
C ASN A 79 -3.17 -2.93 -8.43
N ILE A 80 -4.28 -3.68 -8.44
CA ILE A 80 -4.94 -4.13 -7.20
C ILE A 80 -4.03 -5.09 -6.41
N ILE A 81 -3.38 -6.05 -7.08
CA ILE A 81 -2.43 -6.98 -6.43
C ILE A 81 -1.28 -6.20 -5.76
N GLN A 82 -0.70 -5.24 -6.48
CA GLN A 82 0.40 -4.41 -5.97
C GLN A 82 -0.05 -3.59 -4.75
N THR A 83 -1.17 -2.89 -4.87
CA THR A 83 -1.69 -2.02 -3.82
C THR A 83 -2.07 -2.81 -2.57
N ALA A 84 -2.76 -3.94 -2.74
CA ALA A 84 -3.11 -4.82 -1.61
C ALA A 84 -1.87 -5.42 -0.95
N GLY A 85 -0.88 -5.83 -1.75
CA GLY A 85 0.39 -6.37 -1.25
C GLY A 85 1.21 -5.35 -0.46
N SER A 86 1.35 -4.13 -0.98
CA SER A 86 2.13 -3.06 -0.33
C SER A 86 1.40 -2.44 0.88
N ALA A 87 0.06 -2.51 0.94
CA ALA A 87 -0.69 -2.12 2.12
C ALA A 87 -0.30 -2.96 3.35
N GLY A 88 -0.02 -4.26 3.16
CA GLY A 88 0.47 -5.14 4.23
C GLY A 88 1.82 -4.71 4.79
N GLU A 89 2.73 -4.26 3.92
CA GLU A 89 4.03 -3.68 4.31
C GLU A 89 3.85 -2.45 5.20
N SER A 90 2.91 -1.56 4.85
CA SER A 90 2.66 -0.31 5.59
C SER A 90 2.17 -0.58 7.01
N ILE A 91 1.24 -1.53 7.17
CA ILE A 91 0.75 -1.95 8.49
C ILE A 91 1.87 -2.61 9.28
N ALA A 92 2.63 -3.51 8.66
CA ALA A 92 3.76 -4.20 9.28
C ALA A 92 4.81 -3.21 9.81
N ALA A 93 5.21 -2.23 9.00
CA ALA A 93 6.13 -1.17 9.42
C ALA A 93 5.59 -0.38 10.61
N GLY A 94 4.32 0.04 10.58
CA GLY A 94 3.69 0.74 11.69
C GLY A 94 3.74 -0.05 13.00
N VAL A 95 3.45 -1.35 12.95
CA VAL A 95 3.48 -2.24 14.12
C VAL A 95 4.93 -2.46 14.61
N VAL A 96 5.89 -2.65 13.70
CA VAL A 96 7.28 -2.96 14.07
C VAL A 96 8.01 -1.77 14.68
N PHE A 97 7.67 -0.54 14.28
CA PHE A 97 8.28 0.63 14.92
C PHE A 97 7.62 1.01 16.24
N THR A 98 6.34 0.67 16.43
CA THR A 98 5.60 1.04 17.65
C THR A 98 5.77 0.03 18.79
N LEU A 99 5.74 -1.28 18.51
CA LEU A 99 5.78 -2.29 19.57
C LEU A 99 7.10 -2.32 20.37
N PRO A 100 8.30 -2.28 19.74
CA PRO A 100 9.54 -2.20 20.48
C PRO A 100 9.65 -0.92 21.30
N ALA A 101 9.13 0.21 20.79
CA ALA A 101 9.11 1.46 21.55
C ALA A 101 8.29 1.32 22.85
N PHE A 102 7.14 0.65 22.82
CA PHE A 102 6.38 0.34 24.04
C PHE A 102 7.09 -0.62 24.99
N LEU A 103 7.88 -1.56 24.45
CA LEU A 103 8.68 -2.48 25.25
C LEU A 103 9.76 -1.74 26.04
N PHE A 104 10.44 -0.77 25.42
CA PHE A 104 11.49 0.03 26.07
C PHE A 104 10.94 1.13 26.98
N LEU A 105 9.79 1.73 26.65
CA LEU A 105 9.17 2.77 27.48
C LEU A 105 8.55 2.22 28.77
N SER A 106 8.29 0.91 28.82
CA SER A 106 7.55 0.37 29.93
C SER A 106 8.43 -0.19 31.05
N ASP A 107 8.61 0.61 32.09
CA ASP A 107 8.98 0.16 33.43
C ASP A 107 7.86 -0.72 34.07
N GLY A 108 7.79 -2.00 33.67
CA GLY A 108 7.00 -3.04 34.35
C GLY A 108 5.60 -3.37 33.80
N ILE A 109 4.93 -2.47 33.07
CA ILE A 109 3.57 -2.66 32.51
C ILE A 109 3.56 -3.32 31.10
N GLY A 110 4.71 -3.33 30.42
CA GLY A 110 4.87 -3.49 28.97
C GLY A 110 4.72 -4.91 28.51
N LYS A 111 4.94 -5.86 29.42
CA LYS A 111 4.66 -7.28 29.19
C LYS A 111 3.19 -7.53 28.85
N GLY A 112 2.27 -6.67 29.31
CA GLY A 112 0.85 -6.76 28.95
C GLY A 112 0.52 -6.29 27.53
N PHE A 113 1.31 -5.37 26.97
CA PHE A 113 1.15 -4.89 25.60
C PHE A 113 1.76 -5.86 24.57
N PHE A 114 2.74 -6.66 24.98
CA PHE A 114 3.31 -7.75 24.18
C PHE A 114 2.42 -9.00 24.16
N ASN A 115 1.11 -8.80 23.99
CA ASN A 115 0.11 -9.85 23.82
C ASN A 115 -0.32 -9.88 22.35
N TYR A 116 -0.36 -11.07 21.74
CA TYR A 116 -0.82 -11.27 20.36
C TYR A 116 -2.18 -10.60 20.09
N TRP A 117 -3.09 -10.63 21.05
CA TRP A 117 -4.41 -10.01 20.90
C TRP A 117 -4.34 -8.48 20.85
N THR A 118 -3.52 -7.87 21.70
CA THR A 118 -3.29 -6.42 21.71
C THR A 118 -2.63 -5.97 20.40
N ILE A 119 -1.62 -6.71 19.94
CA ILE A 119 -0.92 -6.45 18.68
C ILE A 119 -1.90 -6.54 17.49
N LEU A 120 -2.74 -7.57 17.46
CA LEU A 120 -3.75 -7.76 16.43
C LEU A 120 -4.75 -6.60 16.40
N MET A 121 -5.29 -6.23 17.57
CA MET A 121 -6.24 -5.12 17.68
C MET A 121 -5.60 -3.80 17.25
N LEU A 122 -4.36 -3.53 17.68
CA LEU A 122 -3.63 -2.32 17.32
C LEU A 122 -3.35 -2.26 15.81
N ALA A 123 -2.99 -3.39 15.19
CA ALA A 123 -2.82 -3.49 13.75
C ALA A 123 -4.14 -3.25 12.99
N ILE A 124 -5.27 -3.80 13.46
CA ILE A 124 -6.59 -3.60 12.85
C ILE A 124 -7.02 -2.14 12.95
N PHE A 125 -6.98 -1.56 14.16
CA PHE A 125 -7.36 -0.15 14.37
C PHE A 125 -6.42 0.80 13.62
N GLY A 126 -5.11 0.53 13.64
CA GLY A 126 -4.12 1.30 12.89
C GLY A 126 -4.34 1.22 11.38
N GLY A 127 -4.67 0.03 10.86
CA GLY A 127 -5.02 -0.17 9.45
C GLY A 127 -6.29 0.59 9.05
N ILE A 128 -7.36 0.48 9.84
CA ILE A 128 -8.62 1.22 9.59
C ILE A 128 -8.37 2.73 9.64
N LEU A 129 -7.65 3.21 10.66
CA LEU A 129 -7.32 4.62 10.81
C LEU A 129 -6.48 5.13 9.63
N GLY A 130 -5.51 4.34 9.16
CA GLY A 130 -4.70 4.67 7.99
C GLY A 130 -5.53 4.82 6.72
N VAL A 131 -6.46 3.88 6.48
CA VAL A 131 -7.39 3.96 5.33
C VAL A 131 -8.29 5.20 5.43
N LEU A 132 -8.81 5.51 6.62
CA LEU A 132 -9.63 6.70 6.84
C LEU A 132 -8.85 8.00 6.62
N MET A 133 -7.59 8.06 7.06
CA MET A 133 -6.72 9.22 6.85
C MET A 133 -6.34 9.45 5.39
N MET A 134 -6.44 8.43 4.54
CA MET A 134 -6.22 8.58 3.09
C MET A 134 -7.26 9.51 2.43
N ILE A 135 -8.48 9.57 2.96
CA ILE A 135 -9.58 10.38 2.42
C ILE A 135 -9.25 11.89 2.44
N PRO A 136 -8.89 12.52 3.58
CA PRO A 136 -8.50 13.93 3.60
C PRO A 136 -7.16 14.18 2.90
N LEU A 137 -6.18 13.28 3.05
CA LEU A 137 -4.86 13.40 2.42
C LEU A 137 -4.98 13.49 0.89
N ARG A 138 -5.81 12.65 0.28
CA ARG A 138 -6.07 12.71 -1.17
C ARG A 138 -6.56 14.09 -1.61
N ARG A 139 -7.48 14.69 -0.87
CA ARG A 139 -8.03 16.01 -1.23
C ARG A 139 -6.97 17.10 -1.11
N SER A 140 -6.19 17.09 -0.03
CA SER A 140 -5.16 18.10 0.22
C SER A 140 -3.98 17.98 -0.74
N LEU A 141 -3.55 16.75 -1.05
CA LEU A 141 -2.33 16.50 -1.82
C LEU A 141 -2.57 16.33 -3.32
N ILE A 142 -3.77 15.93 -3.77
CA ILE A 142 -4.01 15.67 -5.20
C ILE A 142 -4.95 16.72 -5.79
N VAL A 143 -6.05 17.05 -5.10
CA VAL A 143 -7.09 17.94 -5.64
C VAL A 143 -6.69 19.41 -5.51
N ASN A 144 -6.15 19.82 -4.36
CA ASN A 144 -5.79 21.22 -4.12
C ASN A 144 -4.44 21.61 -4.75
N GLU A 145 -3.52 20.66 -4.91
CA GLU A 145 -2.17 20.86 -5.48
C GLU A 145 -2.06 20.40 -6.95
N HIS A 146 -3.20 20.19 -7.62
CA HIS A 146 -3.25 19.68 -8.99
C HIS A 146 -2.52 20.63 -9.96
N GLY A 147 -1.41 20.16 -10.54
CA GLY A 147 -0.56 20.94 -11.45
C GLY A 147 0.63 21.68 -10.80
N ASN A 148 0.75 21.64 -9.46
CA ASN A 148 1.88 22.22 -8.72
C ASN A 148 2.90 21.15 -8.26
N LEU A 149 2.48 19.87 -8.23
CA LEU A 149 3.36 18.76 -7.88
C LEU A 149 4.32 18.41 -9.03
N PRO A 150 5.65 18.38 -8.77
CA PRO A 150 6.66 18.10 -9.79
C PRO A 150 6.72 16.62 -10.20
N TYR A 151 6.11 15.71 -9.43
CA TYR A 151 6.21 14.27 -9.66
C TYR A 151 4.98 13.70 -10.38
N PRO A 152 5.18 12.84 -11.41
CA PRO A 152 4.11 12.29 -12.24
C PRO A 152 3.09 11.43 -11.47
N GLU A 153 3.41 11.00 -10.24
CA GLU A 153 2.48 10.25 -9.39
C GLU A 153 1.33 11.12 -8.83
N GLY A 154 1.55 12.43 -8.64
CA GLY A 154 0.54 13.36 -8.14
C GLY A 154 -0.40 13.94 -9.21
N THR A 155 -0.05 13.77 -10.49
CA THR A 155 -0.82 14.25 -11.66
C THR A 155 -1.59 13.14 -12.39
N ALA A 156 -1.40 11.87 -12.00
CA ALA A 156 -1.97 10.71 -12.68
C ALA A 156 -3.28 10.16 -12.07
N CYS A 157 -3.86 10.84 -11.07
CA CYS A 157 -5.10 10.43 -10.38
C CYS A 157 -6.31 11.27 -10.78
#